data_AF-A0A1B1AGG0-F1
#
_entry.id   AF-A0A1B1AGG0-F1
#
_cell.length_a   1.000
_cell.length_b   1.000
_cell.length_c   1.000
_cell.angle_alpha   90.00
_cell.angle_beta   90.00
_cell.angle_gamma   90.00
#
_symmetry.space_group_name_H-M   'P 1'
#
loop_
_entity.id
_entity.type
_entity.pdbx_description
1 polymer ?
#
loop_
_entity_poly.entity_id
_entity_poly.type
_entity_poly.pdbx_seq_one_letter_code
_entity_poly.pdbx_strand_id
1 'polypeptide(L)'
;MAMRTNVLRLSLLACCSLVAAGGPAAAHSGASLFPTSRFVAPHPELATSQLRLRRPMSATLQGGQVQRYSLRLQAGDFAAVRIPQLQGNLAAVVFDPEGAVVGIFDQNGEGQAEVVTIDAARAGEYAIQIAMFEWDASDVSYTIELTRHERTQYRPADRAAQLFESWYEPGGPGAVLVVMQDGEISYQGAIGVENSDGHRPLSLQSPIDLASVSKQFTAYGVALLVERGQLRLDDDVRRYLPELPDYGTPITVQHLLEHTSGLRDWDGLFALTGRNIEDGISIDDVVAMAARQQSLNFTPGAEQRYSNTGYVLLAKIIERVTGQPYDLWATENIFAPLGMRECSLERDAAIPARVTSFRRQFPEPISTSTERTITLGSSGLACSAHDLQRWIENYRTDPLGGGQVQRLVTQASASPTGTETDYVFGNWHGRRGDHAMVGHQGLAAGFRTSVHDFPDDHVRVIYLANDGNDATYERVRVIENLFLGIAPGPIEAPTDDYVPSTQAVLSNGEIAELVGRYHSDEIEADYEIFQVGQSIVARHRAAGDIRLTRQQADAFSSDKWFVPSLTFVRDAAGRPVGLRIESEDVGSLFFRRVRSGGST
;
A
#
# COMPACT_ATOMS: atom_id res chain seq x y z
N MET A 1 36.27 -33.99 -13.01
CA MET A 1 35.99 -34.15 -11.57
C MET A 1 36.00 -32.75 -10.97
N ALA A 2 34.86 -32.06 -11.04
CA ALA A 2 34.75 -30.63 -10.73
C ALA A 2 33.55 -30.41 -9.79
N MET A 3 33.84 -29.86 -8.62
CA MET A 3 32.89 -29.46 -7.59
C MET A 3 32.00 -28.33 -8.11
N ARG A 4 30.68 -28.49 -7.94
CA ARG A 4 29.68 -27.44 -8.15
C ARG A 4 29.43 -26.73 -6.82
N THR A 5 29.56 -25.41 -6.85
CA THR A 5 29.18 -24.47 -5.79
C THR A 5 27.67 -24.30 -5.78
N ASN A 6 27.03 -24.60 -4.64
CA ASN A 6 25.63 -24.27 -4.36
C ASN A 6 25.55 -22.86 -3.79
N VAL A 7 24.80 -21.98 -4.45
CA VAL A 7 24.38 -20.67 -3.92
C VAL A 7 22.95 -20.85 -3.43
N LEU A 8 22.75 -20.85 -2.11
CA LEU A 8 21.43 -20.77 -1.49
C LEU A 8 20.94 -19.31 -1.59
N ARG A 9 19.82 -19.09 -2.30
CA ARG A 9 18.99 -17.88 -2.16
C ARG A 9 18.11 -18.07 -0.93
N LEU A 10 18.25 -17.22 0.09
CA LEU A 10 17.30 -17.12 1.20
C LEU A 10 16.32 -15.99 0.90
N SER A 11 15.03 -16.32 0.89
CA SER A 11 13.90 -15.39 0.83
C SER A 11 13.56 -14.93 2.25
N LEU A 12 13.52 -13.62 2.49
CA LEU A 12 13.05 -12.98 3.72
C LEU A 12 11.87 -12.08 3.34
N LEU A 13 10.67 -12.42 3.81
CA LEU A 13 9.45 -11.63 3.67
C LEU A 13 8.85 -11.47 5.06
N ALA A 14 8.87 -10.24 5.58
CA ALA A 14 8.23 -9.85 6.83
C ALA A 14 7.02 -8.97 6.50
N CYS A 15 5.93 -9.24 7.22
CA CYS A 15 4.69 -8.47 7.22
C CYS A 15 4.91 -6.96 7.42
N CYS A 16 3.97 -6.19 6.88
CA CYS A 16 3.78 -4.73 7.01
C CYS A 16 4.43 -3.77 6.00
N SER A 17 4.89 -4.23 4.83
CA SER A 17 5.34 -3.31 3.75
C SER A 17 4.75 -3.57 2.35
N LEU A 18 3.87 -4.55 2.19
CA LEU A 18 3.53 -5.09 0.86
C LEU A 18 2.46 -4.34 0.05
N VAL A 19 2.08 -3.12 0.43
CA VAL A 19 0.84 -2.52 -0.09
C VAL A 19 1.06 -1.32 -1.03
N ALA A 20 2.29 -0.83 -1.19
CA ALA A 20 2.59 0.27 -2.12
C ALA A 20 3.57 -0.08 -3.25
N ALA A 21 4.39 -1.12 -3.08
CA ALA A 21 5.47 -1.45 -4.03
C ALA A 21 5.10 -2.52 -5.07
N GLY A 22 3.92 -3.12 -4.96
CA GLY A 22 3.52 -4.21 -5.85
C GLY A 22 2.83 -3.70 -7.12
N GLY A 23 3.55 -3.63 -8.23
CA GLY A 23 2.90 -3.65 -9.54
C GLY A 23 2.01 -4.90 -9.72
N PRO A 24 1.14 -4.95 -10.75
CA PRO A 24 0.30 -6.10 -11.06
C PRO A 24 1.06 -7.43 -11.17
N ALA A 25 2.37 -7.39 -11.49
CA ALA A 25 3.25 -8.55 -11.54
C ALA A 25 3.73 -9.03 -10.15
N ALA A 26 3.74 -8.17 -9.13
CA ALA A 26 4.06 -8.53 -7.75
C ALA A 26 2.86 -9.11 -6.98
N ALA A 27 1.67 -9.15 -7.60
CA ALA A 27 0.51 -9.91 -7.11
C ALA A 27 0.60 -11.42 -7.45
N HIS A 28 1.79 -11.95 -7.74
CA HIS A 28 2.02 -13.37 -7.90
C HIS A 28 2.29 -14.06 -6.56
N SER A 29 1.20 -14.29 -5.86
CA SER A 29 0.82 -15.49 -5.11
C SER A 29 -0.03 -15.02 -3.95
N GLY A 30 -1.34 -15.31 -4.00
CA GLY A 30 -2.21 -15.28 -2.82
C GLY A 30 -1.85 -16.38 -1.82
N ALA A 31 -0.56 -16.62 -1.59
CA ALA A 31 -0.08 -17.44 -0.51
C ALA A 31 -0.25 -16.61 0.75
N SER A 32 -1.42 -16.74 1.37
CA SER A 32 -1.60 -16.36 2.76
C SER A 32 -0.43 -16.99 3.54
N LEU A 33 0.36 -16.17 4.23
CA LEU A 33 1.42 -16.61 5.15
C LEU A 33 0.82 -17.27 6.41
N PHE A 34 -0.49 -17.55 6.40
CA PHE A 34 -1.25 -18.15 7.47
C PHE A 34 -1.04 -19.66 7.51
N PRO A 35 -0.48 -20.23 8.60
CA PRO A 35 -0.45 -21.67 8.77
C PRO A 35 -1.86 -22.21 9.05
N THR A 36 -2.50 -22.77 8.02
CA THR A 36 -3.85 -23.37 8.16
C THR A 36 -3.88 -24.65 8.98
N SER A 37 -2.73 -25.19 9.44
CA SER A 37 -2.66 -26.33 10.37
C SER A 37 -3.52 -26.19 11.62
N ARG A 38 -3.82 -24.96 12.07
CA ARG A 38 -4.74 -24.73 13.19
C ARG A 38 -6.21 -24.83 12.80
N PHE A 39 -6.57 -24.50 11.57
CA PHE A 39 -7.89 -24.84 11.03
C PHE A 39 -7.88 -26.33 10.68
N VAL A 40 -7.96 -27.15 11.72
CA VAL A 40 -7.95 -28.60 11.54
C VAL A 40 -9.10 -28.97 10.61
N ALA A 41 -8.80 -29.82 9.62
CA ALA A 41 -9.77 -30.50 8.73
C ALA A 41 -11.08 -30.76 9.49
N PRO A 42 -12.27 -30.59 8.87
CA PRO A 42 -13.57 -30.42 9.52
C PRO A 42 -13.75 -31.32 10.75
N HIS A 43 -13.32 -30.83 11.92
CA HIS A 43 -13.27 -31.62 13.15
C HIS A 43 -14.72 -31.76 13.66
N PRO A 44 -15.38 -32.91 13.61
CA PRO A 44 -16.81 -33.03 13.91
C PRO A 44 -17.16 -32.71 15.38
N GLU A 45 -16.14 -32.57 16.24
CA GLU A 45 -16.26 -32.40 17.68
C GLU A 45 -16.18 -30.94 18.16
N LEU A 46 -15.91 -29.96 17.27
CA LEU A 46 -15.90 -28.55 17.68
C LEU A 46 -17.30 -28.07 18.07
N ALA A 47 -17.42 -27.47 19.26
CA ALA A 47 -18.64 -26.81 19.69
C ALA A 47 -19.06 -25.76 18.66
N THR A 48 -20.25 -25.92 18.10
CA THR A 48 -20.72 -25.14 16.95
C THR A 48 -21.89 -24.26 17.34
N SER A 49 -21.75 -22.96 17.08
CA SER A 49 -22.82 -21.97 17.30
C SER A 49 -23.52 -21.63 15.98
N GLN A 50 -24.85 -21.67 15.96
CA GLN A 50 -25.63 -21.37 14.75
C GLN A 50 -25.80 -19.84 14.57
N LEU A 51 -25.34 -19.31 13.44
CA LEU A 51 -25.57 -17.92 13.08
C LEU A 51 -27.02 -17.68 12.67
N ARG A 52 -27.54 -16.52 13.05
CA ARG A 52 -28.88 -16.05 12.68
C ARG A 52 -28.79 -14.62 12.19
N LEU A 53 -29.61 -14.28 11.21
CA LEU A 53 -29.62 -12.97 10.56
C LEU A 53 -29.85 -11.87 11.61
N ARG A 54 -28.95 -10.88 11.62
CA ARG A 54 -28.97 -9.72 12.52
C ARG A 54 -28.99 -10.06 14.02
N ARG A 55 -28.30 -11.14 14.39
CA ARG A 55 -28.10 -11.55 15.79
C ARG A 55 -26.62 -11.70 16.08
N PRO A 56 -25.94 -10.63 16.51
CA PRO A 56 -24.51 -10.69 16.81
C PRO A 56 -24.23 -11.61 17.99
N MET A 57 -23.07 -12.27 17.95
CA MET A 57 -22.51 -13.06 19.05
C MET A 57 -21.13 -12.53 19.39
N SER A 58 -20.68 -12.68 20.64
CA SER A 58 -19.33 -12.32 21.08
C SER A 58 -18.57 -13.55 21.52
N ALA A 59 -17.26 -13.57 21.29
CA ALA A 59 -16.36 -14.61 21.77
C ALA A 59 -14.96 -14.06 22.04
N THR A 60 -14.21 -14.79 22.85
CA THR A 60 -12.79 -14.56 23.12
C THR A 60 -12.04 -15.87 22.94
N LEU A 61 -10.97 -15.86 22.15
CA LEU A 61 -10.07 -16.99 21.92
C LEU A 61 -8.80 -16.81 22.75
N GLN A 62 -8.32 -17.91 23.31
CA GLN A 62 -7.07 -17.98 24.06
C GLN A 62 -6.16 -19.06 23.45
N GLY A 63 -4.91 -18.70 23.14
CA GLY A 63 -3.94 -19.65 22.57
C GLY A 63 -4.43 -20.29 21.27
N GLY A 64 -4.07 -21.55 21.01
CA GLY A 64 -4.46 -22.27 19.78
C GLY A 64 -5.93 -22.66 19.63
N GLN A 65 -6.86 -21.95 20.30
CA GLN A 65 -8.30 -22.21 20.18
C GLN A 65 -8.84 -21.86 18.79
N VAL A 66 -9.81 -22.67 18.36
CA VAL A 66 -10.61 -22.42 17.16
C VAL A 66 -12.07 -22.45 17.55
N GLN A 67 -12.81 -21.40 17.19
CA GLN A 67 -14.26 -21.36 17.39
C GLN A 67 -14.97 -21.64 16.07
N ARG A 68 -16.02 -22.45 16.11
CA ARG A 68 -16.84 -22.77 14.93
C ARG A 68 -18.24 -22.16 15.03
N TYR A 69 -18.69 -21.65 13.90
CA TYR A 69 -20.04 -21.21 13.63
C TYR A 69 -20.63 -21.96 12.45
N SER A 70 -21.94 -22.12 12.39
CA SER A 70 -22.62 -22.71 11.23
C SER A 70 -23.76 -21.87 10.70
N LEU A 71 -23.98 -21.99 9.39
CA LEU A 71 -25.02 -21.32 8.63
C LEU A 71 -25.61 -22.28 7.62
N ARG A 72 -26.93 -22.44 7.64
CA ARG A 72 -27.63 -23.29 6.67
C ARG A 72 -28.08 -22.48 5.46
N LEU A 73 -27.59 -22.84 4.28
CA LEU A 73 -27.85 -22.14 3.02
C LEU A 73 -28.48 -23.08 1.99
N GLN A 74 -29.23 -22.52 1.04
CA GLN A 74 -29.67 -23.20 -0.18
C GLN A 74 -28.70 -22.91 -1.33
N ALA A 75 -28.72 -23.76 -2.36
CA ALA A 75 -27.94 -23.51 -3.57
C ALA A 75 -28.39 -22.18 -4.24
N GLY A 76 -27.42 -21.31 -4.54
CA GLY A 76 -27.61 -19.95 -5.06
C GLY A 76 -28.01 -18.92 -4.01
N ASP A 77 -27.88 -19.22 -2.72
CA ASP A 77 -27.93 -18.21 -1.67
C ASP A 77 -26.59 -17.47 -1.58
N PHE A 78 -26.67 -16.19 -1.28
CA PHE A 78 -25.57 -15.33 -0.87
C PHE A 78 -25.71 -15.01 0.62
N ALA A 79 -24.62 -15.08 1.35
CA ALA A 79 -24.55 -14.64 2.74
C ALA A 79 -23.33 -13.74 2.96
N ALA A 80 -23.50 -12.73 3.82
CA ALA A 80 -22.40 -11.90 4.32
C ALA A 80 -22.39 -11.96 5.84
N VAL A 81 -21.22 -12.25 6.40
CA VAL A 81 -20.96 -12.34 7.83
C VAL A 81 -19.87 -11.33 8.18
N ARG A 82 -20.18 -10.42 9.10
CA ARG A 82 -19.26 -9.40 9.57
C ARG A 82 -18.65 -9.84 10.90
N ILE A 83 -17.34 -9.74 11.04
CA ILE A 83 -16.59 -10.17 12.22
C ILE A 83 -15.72 -9.02 12.73
N PRO A 84 -16.28 -8.04 13.48
CA PRO A 84 -15.49 -7.02 14.14
C PRO A 84 -14.51 -7.61 15.16
N GLN A 85 -13.22 -7.36 14.95
CA GLN A 85 -12.10 -7.75 15.80
C GLN A 85 -11.96 -6.70 16.91
N LEU A 86 -12.38 -7.07 18.13
CA LEU A 86 -12.38 -6.19 19.29
C LEU A 86 -11.05 -6.17 20.04
N GLN A 87 -10.21 -7.19 19.88
CA GLN A 87 -8.86 -7.29 20.43
C GLN A 87 -8.15 -8.44 19.70
N GLY A 88 -6.86 -8.27 19.41
CA GLY A 88 -6.02 -9.17 18.63
C GLY A 88 -6.45 -9.32 17.17
N ASN A 89 -5.59 -9.97 16.38
CA ASN A 89 -5.84 -10.27 14.97
C ASN A 89 -6.36 -11.71 14.78
N LEU A 90 -7.34 -11.91 13.89
CA LEU A 90 -7.92 -13.22 13.57
C LEU A 90 -7.98 -13.47 12.06
N ALA A 91 -8.11 -14.73 11.70
CA ALA A 91 -8.56 -15.14 10.38
C ALA A 91 -9.83 -15.97 10.47
N ALA A 92 -10.61 -15.98 9.38
CA ALA A 92 -11.79 -16.81 9.23
C ALA A 92 -11.68 -17.73 8.00
N VAL A 93 -12.00 -19.00 8.17
CA VAL A 93 -12.05 -19.99 7.08
C VAL A 93 -13.46 -20.53 6.93
N VAL A 94 -13.95 -20.54 5.70
CA VAL A 94 -15.27 -21.04 5.34
C VAL A 94 -15.15 -22.42 4.71
N PHE A 95 -15.89 -23.36 5.26
CA PHE A 95 -16.04 -24.71 4.75
C PHE A 95 -17.45 -24.90 4.20
N ASP A 96 -17.55 -25.57 3.06
CA ASP A 96 -18.82 -25.97 2.48
C ASP A 96 -19.39 -27.23 3.18
N PRO A 97 -20.61 -27.68 2.81
CA PRO A 97 -21.24 -28.85 3.43
C PRO A 97 -20.51 -30.18 3.23
N GLU A 98 -19.55 -30.24 2.29
CA GLU A 98 -18.71 -31.41 2.04
C GLU A 98 -17.35 -31.30 2.77
N GLY A 99 -17.11 -30.18 3.45
CA GLY A 99 -15.89 -29.92 4.21
C GLY A 99 -14.75 -29.35 3.39
N ALA A 100 -15.00 -28.90 2.15
CA ALA A 100 -14.01 -28.23 1.32
C ALA A 100 -13.87 -26.76 1.73
N VAL A 101 -12.65 -26.22 1.69
CA VAL A 101 -12.40 -24.79 1.92
C VAL A 101 -12.92 -24.00 0.72
N VAL A 102 -13.85 -23.08 0.99
CA VAL A 102 -14.47 -22.21 -0.04
C VAL A 102 -14.26 -20.73 0.24
N GLY A 103 -13.51 -20.38 1.28
CA GLY A 103 -13.11 -19.01 1.58
C GLY A 103 -12.07 -18.96 2.69
N ILE A 104 -11.08 -18.08 2.55
CA ILE A 104 -10.12 -17.71 3.59
C ILE A 104 -10.15 -16.18 3.66
N PHE A 105 -10.38 -15.64 4.85
CA PHE A 105 -10.57 -14.21 5.09
C PHE A 105 -9.63 -13.75 6.19
N ASP A 106 -8.69 -12.91 5.79
CA ASP A 106 -7.67 -12.25 6.61
C ASP A 106 -7.32 -10.94 5.88
N GLN A 107 -8.36 -10.13 5.67
CA GLN A 107 -8.24 -8.91 4.87
C GLN A 107 -7.82 -7.72 5.74
N ASN A 108 -8.10 -7.80 7.04
CA ASN A 108 -8.13 -6.70 7.98
C ASN A 108 -7.51 -7.12 9.33
N GLY A 109 -6.93 -6.15 10.04
CA GLY A 109 -6.25 -6.37 11.33
C GLY A 109 -7.11 -6.09 12.57
N GLU A 110 -6.46 -6.11 13.73
CA GLU A 110 -7.07 -5.76 15.02
C GLU A 110 -7.81 -4.40 15.00
N GLY A 111 -9.00 -4.34 15.59
CA GLY A 111 -9.87 -3.14 15.61
C GLY A 111 -10.73 -2.95 14.35
N GLN A 112 -10.60 -3.85 13.37
CA GLN A 112 -11.29 -3.79 12.07
C GLN A 112 -12.29 -4.96 11.96
N ALA A 113 -13.04 -5.05 10.86
CA ALA A 113 -13.99 -6.15 10.67
C ALA A 113 -13.62 -7.01 9.46
N GLU A 114 -13.51 -8.31 9.64
CA GLU A 114 -13.55 -9.23 8.50
C GLU A 114 -14.96 -9.26 7.92
N VAL A 115 -15.05 -9.27 6.58
CA VAL A 115 -16.33 -9.44 5.88
C VAL A 115 -16.25 -10.73 5.08
N VAL A 116 -16.77 -11.80 5.69
CA VAL A 116 -16.88 -13.12 5.09
C VAL A 116 -18.08 -13.12 4.15
N THR A 117 -17.85 -13.44 2.87
CA THR A 117 -18.93 -13.62 1.88
C THR A 117 -18.99 -15.06 1.44
N ILE A 118 -20.20 -15.60 1.26
CA ILE A 118 -20.43 -16.99 0.88
C ILE A 118 -21.42 -17.02 -0.28
N ASP A 119 -20.99 -17.55 -1.43
CA ASP A 119 -21.89 -17.98 -2.50
C ASP A 119 -22.10 -19.48 -2.38
N ALA A 120 -23.32 -19.87 -2.00
CA ALA A 120 -23.64 -21.26 -1.77
C ALA A 120 -23.83 -22.00 -3.09
N ALA A 121 -22.80 -22.67 -3.60
CA ALA A 121 -22.91 -23.52 -4.78
C ALA A 121 -23.86 -24.72 -4.56
N ARG A 122 -24.03 -25.14 -3.30
CA ARG A 122 -24.87 -26.27 -2.88
C ARG A 122 -25.64 -25.97 -1.60
N ALA A 123 -26.78 -26.64 -1.45
CA ALA A 123 -27.56 -26.56 -0.21
C ALA A 123 -26.89 -27.39 0.90
N GLY A 124 -26.88 -26.87 2.12
CA GLY A 124 -26.34 -27.59 3.27
C GLY A 124 -25.90 -26.66 4.40
N GLU A 125 -25.15 -27.21 5.33
CA GLU A 125 -24.58 -26.48 6.46
C GLU A 125 -23.15 -26.07 6.15
N TYR A 126 -22.93 -24.77 6.00
CA TYR A 126 -21.61 -24.17 5.85
C TYR A 126 -21.05 -23.90 7.24
N ALA A 127 -19.74 -24.08 7.41
CA ALA A 127 -19.07 -23.80 8.67
C ALA A 127 -18.09 -22.64 8.50
N ILE A 128 -18.10 -21.71 9.45
CA ILE A 128 -17.10 -20.64 9.57
C ILE A 128 -16.26 -20.98 10.80
N GLN A 129 -14.96 -21.17 10.61
CA GLN A 129 -14.00 -21.35 11.69
C GLN A 129 -13.20 -20.07 11.87
N ILE A 130 -12.97 -19.67 13.12
CA ILE A 130 -12.21 -18.47 13.48
C ILE A 130 -11.05 -18.88 14.39
N ALA A 131 -9.85 -18.38 14.08
CA ALA A 131 -8.64 -18.61 14.85
C ALA A 131 -7.77 -17.34 14.89
N MET A 132 -6.87 -17.25 15.87
CA MET A 132 -5.92 -16.13 15.99
C MET A 132 -4.88 -16.17 14.85
N PHE A 133 -4.48 -14.98 14.36
CA PHE A 133 -3.48 -14.85 13.29
C PHE A 133 -2.06 -15.16 13.79
N GLU A 134 -1.60 -14.49 14.84
CA GLU A 134 -0.28 -14.74 15.45
C GLU A 134 -0.37 -15.78 16.57
N TRP A 135 0.60 -16.69 16.62
CA TRP A 135 0.53 -17.92 17.41
C TRP A 135 0.80 -17.72 18.92
N ASP A 136 1.40 -16.59 19.27
CA ASP A 136 1.88 -16.19 20.60
C ASP A 136 1.34 -14.83 21.07
N ALA A 137 0.35 -14.27 20.37
CA ALA A 137 -0.33 -13.05 20.76
C ALA A 137 -1.25 -13.24 22.00
N SER A 138 -1.56 -12.12 22.65
CA SER A 138 -2.61 -12.00 23.67
C SER A 138 -3.99 -12.46 23.17
N ASP A 139 -4.91 -12.76 24.09
CA ASP A 139 -6.31 -13.14 23.80
C ASP A 139 -6.94 -12.33 22.67
N VAL A 140 -7.64 -13.01 21.76
CA VAL A 140 -8.38 -12.41 20.64
C VAL A 140 -9.86 -12.33 20.98
N SER A 141 -10.45 -11.13 21.02
CA SER A 141 -11.89 -10.94 21.23
C SER A 141 -12.56 -10.40 19.98
N TYR A 142 -13.76 -10.87 19.66
CA TYR A 142 -14.50 -10.43 18.47
C TYR A 142 -16.01 -10.51 18.65
N THR A 143 -16.74 -9.80 17.79
CA THR A 143 -18.15 -10.09 17.50
C THR A 143 -18.28 -10.76 16.13
N ILE A 144 -19.35 -11.52 15.93
CA ILE A 144 -19.71 -12.12 14.64
C ILE A 144 -21.21 -11.96 14.40
N GLU A 145 -21.58 -11.50 13.21
CA GLU A 145 -22.97 -11.26 12.83
C GLU A 145 -23.21 -11.65 11.37
N LEU A 146 -24.27 -12.45 11.13
CA LEU A 146 -24.81 -12.62 9.79
C LEU A 146 -25.59 -11.36 9.41
N THR A 147 -25.02 -10.53 8.54
CA THR A 147 -25.60 -9.24 8.14
C THR A 147 -26.51 -9.37 6.92
N ARG A 148 -26.20 -10.32 6.01
CA ARG A 148 -27.02 -10.61 4.81
C ARG A 148 -27.25 -12.10 4.62
N HIS A 149 -28.45 -12.45 4.18
CA HIS A 149 -28.83 -13.77 3.67
C HIS A 149 -29.92 -13.56 2.61
N GLU A 150 -29.55 -13.71 1.35
CA GLU A 150 -30.38 -13.39 0.19
C GLU A 150 -29.98 -14.27 -1.01
N ARG A 151 -30.54 -14.03 -2.21
CA ARG A 151 -30.14 -14.78 -3.41
C ARG A 151 -28.90 -14.15 -4.04
N THR A 152 -27.99 -15.00 -4.54
CA THR A 152 -26.86 -14.55 -5.34
C THR A 152 -27.35 -13.83 -6.60
N GLN A 153 -26.83 -12.64 -6.83
CA GLN A 153 -27.00 -11.92 -8.10
C GLN A 153 -25.96 -12.42 -9.11
N TYR A 154 -26.37 -12.57 -10.37
CA TYR A 154 -25.49 -13.12 -11.43
C TYR A 154 -25.18 -12.11 -12.54
N ARG A 155 -25.96 -11.03 -12.66
CA ARG A 155 -25.60 -9.93 -13.56
C ARG A 155 -24.44 -9.15 -12.93
N PRO A 156 -23.36 -8.84 -13.66
CA PRO A 156 -22.19 -8.16 -13.10
C PRO A 156 -22.53 -6.90 -12.30
N ALA A 157 -23.39 -6.02 -12.81
CA ALA A 157 -23.80 -4.81 -12.10
C ALA A 157 -24.56 -5.08 -10.79
N ASP A 158 -25.56 -5.97 -10.83
CA ASP A 158 -26.34 -6.35 -9.64
C ASP A 158 -25.46 -7.08 -8.60
N ARG A 159 -24.50 -7.85 -9.07
CA ARG A 159 -23.54 -8.57 -8.22
C ARG A 159 -22.51 -7.64 -7.60
N ALA A 160 -22.02 -6.65 -8.35
CA ALA A 160 -21.16 -5.60 -7.83
C ALA A 160 -21.88 -4.82 -6.72
N ALA A 161 -23.15 -4.46 -6.93
CA ALA A 161 -23.98 -3.83 -5.90
C ALA A 161 -24.09 -4.70 -4.64
N GLN A 162 -24.46 -5.97 -4.79
CA GLN A 162 -24.61 -6.91 -3.68
C GLN A 162 -23.33 -7.05 -2.85
N LEU A 163 -22.17 -7.15 -3.51
CA LEU A 163 -20.87 -7.23 -2.85
C LEU A 163 -20.51 -5.91 -2.15
N PHE A 164 -20.62 -4.79 -2.86
CA PHE A 164 -20.27 -3.47 -2.36
C PHE A 164 -21.07 -3.10 -1.10
N GLU A 165 -22.37 -3.37 -1.09
CA GLU A 165 -23.22 -3.13 0.08
C GLU A 165 -23.01 -4.13 1.23
N SER A 166 -22.28 -5.21 1.02
CA SER A 166 -21.93 -6.17 2.08
C SER A 166 -20.66 -5.75 2.84
N TRP A 167 -19.81 -4.94 2.21
CA TRP A 167 -18.51 -4.54 2.74
C TRP A 167 -18.58 -3.42 3.78
N TYR A 168 -19.60 -2.57 3.69
CA TYR A 168 -19.71 -1.35 4.48
C TYR A 168 -20.96 -1.31 5.36
N GLU A 169 -20.82 -0.64 6.50
CA GLU A 169 -21.93 -0.31 7.39
C GLU A 169 -22.40 1.13 7.11
N PRO A 170 -23.72 1.39 7.16
CA PRO A 170 -24.23 2.76 7.09
C PRO A 170 -23.69 3.63 8.25
N GLY A 171 -23.27 4.86 7.95
CA GLY A 171 -22.82 5.83 8.97
C GLY A 171 -21.37 5.72 9.42
N GLY A 172 -20.62 4.76 8.88
CA GLY A 172 -19.17 4.64 9.07
C GLY A 172 -18.35 5.14 7.88
N PRO A 173 -17.01 5.00 7.94
CA PRO A 173 -16.15 5.14 6.77
C PRO A 173 -16.64 4.27 5.62
N GLY A 174 -16.34 4.65 4.38
CA GLY A 174 -16.76 3.87 3.24
C GLY A 174 -15.99 4.16 1.95
N ALA A 175 -16.66 4.00 0.82
CA ALA A 175 -16.05 4.12 -0.48
C ALA A 175 -17.03 4.57 -1.57
N VAL A 176 -16.44 4.91 -2.71
CA VAL A 176 -17.09 5.18 -3.99
C VAL A 176 -16.54 4.20 -5.01
N LEU A 177 -17.42 3.48 -5.70
CA LEU A 177 -17.08 2.53 -6.75
C LEU A 177 -17.76 2.95 -8.06
N VAL A 178 -17.00 2.97 -9.15
CA VAL A 178 -17.50 3.15 -10.52
C VAL A 178 -16.89 2.07 -11.41
N VAL A 179 -17.73 1.40 -12.20
CA VAL A 179 -17.33 0.47 -13.24
C VAL A 179 -17.90 0.95 -14.56
N MET A 180 -17.03 1.08 -15.57
CA MET A 180 -17.40 1.41 -16.93
C MET A 180 -17.07 0.24 -17.85
N GLN A 181 -17.98 -0.12 -18.74
CA GLN A 181 -17.80 -1.15 -19.76
C GLN A 181 -18.28 -0.60 -21.11
N ASP A 182 -17.50 -0.81 -22.17
CA ASP A 182 -17.83 -0.37 -23.54
C ASP A 182 -18.14 1.14 -23.69
N GLY A 183 -17.63 1.95 -22.76
CA GLY A 183 -17.77 3.41 -22.77
C GLY A 183 -18.98 3.91 -21.96
N GLU A 184 -19.77 3.01 -21.38
CA GLU A 184 -20.92 3.32 -20.56
C GLU A 184 -20.68 2.96 -19.09
N ILE A 185 -21.41 3.61 -18.19
CA ILE A 185 -21.37 3.29 -16.74
C ILE A 185 -22.20 2.02 -16.52
N SER A 186 -21.55 0.92 -16.19
CA SER A 186 -22.20 -0.36 -15.87
C SER A 186 -22.64 -0.42 -14.42
N TYR A 187 -21.86 0.18 -13.51
CA TYR A 187 -22.20 0.30 -12.10
C TYR A 187 -21.59 1.56 -11.49
N GLN A 188 -22.31 2.21 -10.58
CA GLN A 188 -21.75 3.24 -9.72
C GLN A 188 -22.46 3.25 -8.36
N GLY A 189 -21.71 3.45 -7.29
CA GLY A 189 -22.25 3.49 -5.93
C GLY A 189 -21.33 4.24 -4.96
N ALA A 190 -21.93 4.79 -3.91
CA ALA A 190 -21.21 5.41 -2.80
C ALA A 190 -21.86 4.97 -1.48
N ILE A 191 -21.04 4.52 -0.53
CA ILE A 191 -21.47 4.12 0.81
C ILE A 191 -20.51 4.75 1.83
N GLY A 192 -21.03 5.16 2.98
CA GLY A 192 -20.25 5.74 4.08
C GLY A 192 -20.43 7.25 4.19
N VAL A 193 -19.61 7.87 5.04
CA VAL A 193 -19.69 9.30 5.37
C VAL A 193 -18.43 10.03 4.95
N GLU A 194 -18.58 11.27 4.48
CA GLU A 194 -17.46 12.11 4.07
C GLU A 194 -16.87 12.93 5.23
N ASN A 195 -17.51 12.94 6.40
CA ASN A 195 -17.10 13.74 7.53
C ASN A 195 -17.27 13.01 8.88
N SER A 196 -16.50 13.46 9.86
CA SER A 196 -16.38 12.79 11.17
C SER A 196 -17.62 12.85 12.05
N ASP A 197 -18.53 13.81 11.82
CA ASP A 197 -19.80 13.89 12.56
C ASP A 197 -20.87 12.93 12.00
N GLY A 198 -20.58 12.25 10.89
CA GLY A 198 -21.44 11.24 10.26
C GLY A 198 -22.68 11.80 9.55
N HIS A 199 -22.80 13.13 9.40
CA HIS A 199 -24.01 13.75 8.84
C HIS A 199 -24.00 13.89 7.32
N ARG A 200 -22.83 13.88 6.68
CA ARG A 200 -22.72 14.02 5.22
C ARG A 200 -22.34 12.68 4.59
N PRO A 201 -23.18 12.11 3.73
CA PRO A 201 -22.86 10.86 3.04
C PRO A 201 -21.79 11.08 1.98
N LEU A 202 -20.96 10.06 1.73
CA LEU A 202 -20.11 10.02 0.55
C LEU A 202 -20.96 10.04 -0.72
N SER A 203 -20.43 10.68 -1.76
CA SER A 203 -21.06 10.78 -3.08
C SER A 203 -20.03 10.62 -4.20
N LEU A 204 -20.51 10.49 -5.45
CA LEU A 204 -19.63 10.48 -6.62
C LEU A 204 -18.85 11.79 -6.81
N GLN A 205 -19.30 12.88 -6.17
CA GLN A 205 -18.71 14.22 -6.22
C GLN A 205 -17.78 14.49 -5.03
N SER A 206 -17.72 13.61 -4.04
CA SER A 206 -16.86 13.81 -2.86
C SER A 206 -15.38 13.75 -3.28
N PRO A 207 -14.58 14.81 -3.06
CA PRO A 207 -13.17 14.86 -3.45
C PRO A 207 -12.32 14.03 -2.49
N ILE A 208 -11.84 12.89 -2.94
CA ILE A 208 -10.99 11.96 -2.18
C ILE A 208 -9.53 12.17 -2.57
N ASP A 209 -8.63 12.18 -1.57
CA ASP A 209 -7.18 12.18 -1.84
C ASP A 209 -6.82 10.91 -2.61
N LEU A 210 -6.27 11.10 -3.80
CA LEU A 210 -5.91 10.03 -4.72
C LEU A 210 -4.62 9.32 -4.31
N ALA A 211 -3.89 9.84 -3.33
CA ALA A 211 -2.59 9.33 -2.93
C ALA A 211 -1.69 9.18 -4.16
N SER A 212 -1.08 8.01 -4.34
CA SER A 212 -0.17 7.76 -5.46
C SER A 212 -0.83 7.72 -6.84
N VAL A 213 -2.16 7.61 -6.97
CA VAL A 213 -2.83 7.78 -8.28
C VAL A 213 -2.58 9.18 -8.85
N SER A 214 -2.26 10.18 -8.00
CA SER A 214 -1.82 11.53 -8.40
C SER A 214 -0.65 11.52 -9.38
N LYS A 215 0.19 10.48 -9.37
CA LYS A 215 1.35 10.33 -10.26
C LYS A 215 0.96 10.31 -11.73
N GLN A 216 -0.21 9.77 -12.07
CA GLN A 216 -0.73 9.78 -13.45
C GLN A 216 -0.83 11.21 -13.98
N PHE A 217 -1.29 12.15 -13.16
CA PHE A 217 -1.47 13.55 -13.54
C PHE A 217 -0.13 14.29 -13.69
N THR A 218 0.81 14.04 -12.79
CA THR A 218 2.17 14.61 -12.86
C THR A 218 2.90 14.11 -14.11
N ALA A 219 2.83 12.80 -14.39
CA ALA A 219 3.44 12.21 -15.57
C ALA A 219 2.80 12.72 -16.86
N TYR A 220 1.46 12.86 -16.90
CA TYR A 220 0.78 13.45 -18.04
C TYR A 220 1.15 14.93 -18.24
N GLY A 221 1.33 15.68 -17.14
CA GLY A 221 1.82 17.04 -17.19
C GLY A 221 3.20 17.15 -17.84
N VAL A 222 4.12 16.26 -17.46
CA VAL A 222 5.44 16.12 -18.10
C VAL A 222 5.29 15.78 -19.58
N ALA A 223 4.40 14.85 -19.94
CA ALA A 223 4.17 14.46 -21.33
C ALA A 223 3.62 15.62 -22.18
N LEU A 224 2.72 16.45 -21.65
CA LEU A 224 2.27 17.68 -22.31
C LEU A 224 3.42 18.65 -22.57
N LEU A 225 4.35 18.82 -21.62
CA LEU A 225 5.52 19.69 -21.82
C LEU A 225 6.49 19.12 -22.86
N VAL A 226 6.62 17.79 -22.93
CA VAL A 226 7.40 17.11 -23.98
C VAL A 226 6.77 17.31 -25.36
N GLU A 227 5.45 17.14 -25.46
CA GLU A 227 4.69 17.38 -26.70
C GLU A 227 4.85 18.83 -27.18
N ARG A 228 4.82 19.80 -26.27
CA ARG A 228 5.04 21.23 -26.56
C ARG A 228 6.50 21.59 -26.85
N GLY A 229 7.43 20.63 -26.79
CA GLY A 229 8.86 20.84 -27.01
C GLY A 229 9.56 21.67 -25.93
N GLN A 230 8.95 21.77 -24.74
CA GLN A 230 9.48 22.55 -23.60
C GLN A 230 10.37 21.71 -22.67
N LEU A 231 10.27 20.38 -22.78
CA LEU A 231 10.99 19.40 -21.98
C LEU A 231 11.38 18.21 -22.87
N ARG A 232 12.48 17.51 -22.56
CA ARG A 232 12.81 16.23 -23.20
C ARG A 232 12.98 15.14 -22.16
N LEU A 233 12.61 13.91 -22.52
CA LEU A 233 12.73 12.75 -21.64
C LEU A 233 14.18 12.39 -21.30
N ASP A 234 15.10 12.64 -22.24
CA ASP A 234 16.54 12.38 -22.12
C ASP A 234 17.34 13.54 -21.50
N ASP A 235 16.69 14.63 -21.12
CA ASP A 235 17.36 15.72 -20.42
C ASP A 235 17.84 15.25 -19.05
N ASP A 236 19.09 15.58 -18.70
CA ASP A 236 19.58 15.49 -17.32
C ASP A 236 18.74 16.41 -16.42
N VAL A 237 18.19 15.86 -15.34
CA VAL A 237 17.36 16.59 -14.37
C VAL A 237 18.08 17.80 -13.78
N ARG A 238 19.42 17.79 -13.70
CA ARG A 238 20.24 18.91 -13.21
C ARG A 238 20.16 20.15 -14.08
N ARG A 239 19.70 20.03 -15.34
CA ARG A 239 19.35 21.18 -16.19
C ARG A 239 18.27 22.06 -15.55
N TYR A 240 17.34 21.44 -14.82
CA TYR A 240 16.20 22.08 -14.19
C TYR A 240 16.39 22.23 -12.66
N LEU A 241 17.16 21.33 -12.06
CA LEU A 241 17.44 21.21 -10.63
C LEU A 241 18.96 21.22 -10.37
N PRO A 242 19.66 22.35 -10.61
CA PRO A 242 21.11 22.43 -10.48
C PRO A 242 21.64 22.18 -9.06
N GLU A 243 20.77 22.23 -8.05
CA GLU A 243 21.04 21.87 -6.66
C GLU A 243 21.30 20.37 -6.43
N LEU A 244 20.93 19.49 -7.36
CA LEU A 244 21.18 18.05 -7.22
C LEU A 244 22.67 17.69 -7.42
N PRO A 245 23.24 16.80 -6.60
CA PRO A 245 24.60 16.32 -6.74
C PRO A 245 24.90 15.71 -8.10
N ASP A 246 26.18 15.77 -8.49
CA ASP A 246 26.69 14.97 -9.58
C ASP A 246 26.99 13.55 -9.07
N TYR A 247 26.11 12.59 -9.36
CA TYR A 247 26.30 11.20 -9.00
C TYR A 247 27.28 10.45 -9.93
N GLY A 248 27.91 11.15 -10.89
CA GLY A 248 28.81 10.59 -11.90
C GLY A 248 28.09 9.88 -13.06
N THR A 249 26.77 9.71 -12.97
CA THR A 249 25.89 9.23 -14.06
C THR A 249 24.64 10.12 -14.09
N PRO A 250 24.25 10.67 -15.26
CA PRO A 250 23.06 11.51 -15.36
C PRO A 250 21.78 10.78 -14.97
N ILE A 251 20.92 11.45 -14.21
CA ILE A 251 19.53 11.05 -13.99
C ILE A 251 18.71 11.82 -15.03
N THR A 252 17.93 11.12 -15.86
CA THR A 252 17.09 11.77 -16.86
C THR A 252 15.67 11.97 -16.35
N VAL A 253 14.89 12.82 -17.02
CA VAL A 253 13.44 12.98 -16.75
C VAL A 253 12.73 11.63 -16.87
N GLN A 254 13.09 10.81 -17.86
CA GLN A 254 12.58 9.46 -18.05
C GLN A 254 12.86 8.55 -16.84
N HIS A 255 14.07 8.61 -16.27
CA HIS A 255 14.40 7.82 -15.08
C HIS A 255 13.51 8.17 -13.88
N LEU A 256 13.07 9.43 -13.75
CA LEU A 256 12.13 9.81 -12.70
C LEU A 256 10.72 9.26 -12.96
N LEU A 257 10.25 9.29 -14.22
CA LEU A 257 8.92 8.82 -14.61
C LEU A 257 8.72 7.31 -14.38
N GLU A 258 9.79 6.53 -14.61
CA GLU A 258 9.77 5.07 -14.65
C GLU A 258 10.29 4.42 -13.36
N HIS A 259 10.57 5.22 -12.33
CA HIS A 259 11.15 4.73 -11.07
C HIS A 259 12.51 4.04 -11.25
N THR A 260 13.34 4.51 -12.18
CA THR A 260 14.67 3.93 -12.46
C THR A 260 15.82 4.89 -12.13
N SER A 261 15.57 5.95 -11.36
CA SER A 261 16.56 6.99 -11.03
C SER A 261 17.64 6.57 -10.04
N GLY A 262 17.36 5.58 -9.20
CA GLY A 262 18.22 5.23 -8.06
C GLY A 262 18.15 6.19 -6.88
N LEU A 263 17.35 7.26 -6.93
CA LEU A 263 17.16 8.18 -5.81
C LEU A 263 16.52 7.45 -4.61
N ARG A 264 16.92 7.84 -3.40
CA ARG A 264 16.26 7.35 -2.18
C ARG A 264 14.91 8.05 -1.99
N ASP A 265 13.93 7.32 -1.47
CA ASP A 265 12.59 7.85 -1.27
C ASP A 265 12.50 8.82 -0.08
N TRP A 266 11.82 9.95 -0.26
CA TRP A 266 11.74 11.00 0.75
C TRP A 266 10.94 10.55 1.97
N ASP A 267 9.95 9.68 1.80
CA ASP A 267 9.05 9.27 2.89
C ASP A 267 9.84 8.47 3.92
N GLY A 268 10.58 7.46 3.46
CA GLY A 268 11.51 6.69 4.27
C GLY A 268 12.63 7.56 4.87
N LEU A 269 13.21 8.50 4.11
CA LEU A 269 14.25 9.39 4.64
C LEU A 269 13.72 10.30 5.75
N PHE A 270 12.57 10.95 5.57
CA PHE A 270 12.01 11.83 6.60
C PHE A 270 11.53 11.04 7.82
N ALA A 271 10.94 9.85 7.63
CA ALA A 271 10.61 8.94 8.71
C ALA A 271 11.85 8.61 9.56
N LEU A 272 13.00 8.34 8.94
CA LEU A 272 14.27 8.10 9.64
C LEU A 272 14.80 9.30 10.45
N THR A 273 14.48 10.54 10.04
CA THR A 273 14.86 11.75 10.79
C THR A 273 13.95 12.03 11.99
N GLY A 274 12.80 11.35 12.07
CA GLY A 274 11.73 11.68 12.99
C GLY A 274 11.01 12.99 12.67
N ARG A 275 11.08 13.47 11.41
CA ARG A 275 10.18 14.53 10.94
C ARG A 275 8.81 13.90 10.74
N ASN A 276 7.80 14.40 11.45
CA ASN A 276 6.44 13.94 11.24
C ASN A 276 5.95 14.44 9.88
N ILE A 277 5.66 13.52 8.96
CA ILE A 277 5.14 13.86 7.63
C ILE A 277 3.78 14.55 7.72
N GLU A 278 3.01 14.28 8.78
CA GLU A 278 1.71 14.91 9.05
C GLU A 278 1.82 16.39 9.41
N ASP A 279 3.03 16.90 9.73
CA ASP A 279 3.27 18.33 9.94
C ASP A 279 3.44 19.10 8.61
N GLY A 280 3.44 18.40 7.47
CA GLY A 280 3.58 18.94 6.14
C GLY A 280 5.02 18.86 5.61
N ILE A 281 5.15 18.30 4.40
CA ILE A 281 6.38 18.22 3.63
C ILE A 281 6.14 18.91 2.28
N SER A 282 6.79 20.05 2.05
CA SER A 282 6.67 20.79 0.79
C SER A 282 7.54 20.18 -0.33
N ILE A 283 7.28 20.57 -1.59
CA ILE A 283 8.19 20.22 -2.71
C ILE A 283 9.64 20.64 -2.39
N ASP A 284 9.82 21.84 -1.84
CA ASP A 284 11.16 22.38 -1.57
C ASP A 284 11.88 21.62 -0.44
N ASP A 285 11.15 21.06 0.53
CA ASP A 285 11.71 20.16 1.55
C ASP A 285 12.30 18.89 0.92
N VAL A 286 11.57 18.30 -0.04
CA VAL A 286 12.02 17.08 -0.75
C VAL A 286 13.20 17.40 -1.67
N VAL A 287 13.17 18.54 -2.36
CA VAL A 287 14.31 19.01 -3.18
C VAL A 287 15.54 19.21 -2.31
N ALA A 288 15.41 19.85 -1.15
CA ALA A 288 16.51 20.04 -0.21
C ALA A 288 17.03 18.71 0.36
N MET A 289 16.16 17.73 0.60
CA MET A 289 16.55 16.39 0.99
C MET A 289 17.31 15.67 -0.13
N ALA A 290 16.78 15.68 -1.36
CA ALA A 290 17.43 15.08 -2.52
C ALA A 290 18.81 15.71 -2.79
N ALA A 291 18.94 17.03 -2.61
CA ALA A 291 20.21 17.74 -2.77
C ALA A 291 21.31 17.30 -1.78
N ARG A 292 20.95 16.66 -0.66
CA ARG A 292 21.90 16.14 0.34
C ARG A 292 22.29 14.67 0.15
N GLN A 293 21.57 13.93 -0.70
CA GLN A 293 21.85 12.50 -0.92
C GLN A 293 23.28 12.33 -1.47
N GLN A 294 24.09 11.51 -0.81
CA GLN A 294 25.51 11.35 -1.18
C GLN A 294 25.72 10.23 -2.22
N SER A 295 24.72 9.37 -2.41
CA SER A 295 24.78 8.22 -3.30
C SER A 295 23.39 7.77 -3.73
N LEU A 296 23.33 7.08 -4.86
CA LEU A 296 22.12 6.40 -5.35
C LEU A 296 22.05 4.96 -4.82
N ASN A 297 20.85 4.41 -4.77
CA ASN A 297 20.59 3.00 -4.49
C ASN A 297 21.21 2.07 -5.55
N PHE A 298 21.19 2.51 -6.80
CA PHE A 298 21.71 1.80 -7.96
C PHE A 298 21.99 2.80 -9.09
N THR A 299 22.70 2.37 -10.13
CA THR A 299 22.97 3.20 -11.30
C THR A 299 21.66 3.51 -12.04
N PRO A 300 21.40 4.77 -12.46
CA PRO A 300 20.17 5.11 -13.18
C PRO A 300 19.92 4.20 -14.39
N GLY A 301 18.69 3.69 -14.52
CA GLY A 301 18.26 2.74 -15.54
C GLY A 301 18.54 1.25 -15.24
N ALA A 302 19.43 0.92 -14.30
CA ALA A 302 19.87 -0.46 -14.05
C ALA A 302 18.83 -1.31 -13.31
N GLU A 303 18.03 -0.69 -12.43
CA GLU A 303 16.95 -1.31 -11.67
C GLU A 303 15.73 -0.39 -11.67
N GLN A 304 14.59 -0.95 -11.30
CA GLN A 304 13.35 -0.22 -11.07
C GLN A 304 13.00 -0.35 -9.59
N ARG A 305 12.82 0.80 -8.93
CA ARG A 305 12.43 0.90 -7.53
C ARG A 305 11.60 2.14 -7.32
N TYR A 306 10.38 1.91 -6.86
CA TYR A 306 9.39 2.96 -6.64
C TYR A 306 9.95 4.12 -5.81
N SER A 307 9.76 5.35 -6.30
CA SER A 307 10.27 6.56 -5.65
C SER A 307 9.29 7.72 -5.81
N ASN A 308 8.65 8.09 -4.70
CA ASN A 308 7.93 9.35 -4.54
C ASN A 308 8.87 10.56 -4.76
N THR A 309 10.14 10.48 -4.36
CA THR A 309 11.12 11.55 -4.63
C THR A 309 11.14 11.93 -6.10
N GLY A 310 11.20 10.95 -7.00
CA GLY A 310 11.22 11.21 -8.44
C GLY A 310 10.02 12.02 -8.91
N TYR A 311 8.82 11.71 -8.43
CA TYR A 311 7.58 12.39 -8.81
C TYR A 311 7.45 13.80 -8.23
N VAL A 312 7.98 14.04 -7.03
CA VAL A 312 8.06 15.40 -6.46
C VAL A 312 9.03 16.26 -7.26
N LEU A 313 10.18 15.69 -7.67
CA LEU A 313 11.12 16.38 -8.54
C LEU A 313 10.52 16.67 -9.91
N LEU A 314 9.69 15.78 -10.48
CA LEU A 314 8.95 16.05 -11.72
C LEU A 314 7.99 17.23 -11.58
N ALA A 315 7.25 17.32 -10.46
CA ALA A 315 6.43 18.51 -10.18
C ALA A 315 7.29 19.78 -10.11
N LYS A 316 8.46 19.73 -9.47
CA LYS A 316 9.38 20.87 -9.44
C LYS A 316 9.91 21.23 -10.83
N ILE A 317 10.19 20.25 -11.67
CA ILE A 317 10.61 20.48 -13.06
C ILE A 317 9.51 21.20 -13.85
N ILE A 318 8.24 20.81 -13.69
CA ILE A 318 7.10 21.54 -14.28
C ILE A 318 7.12 23.01 -13.83
N GLU A 319 7.32 23.29 -12.52
CA GLU A 319 7.40 24.68 -12.04
C GLU A 319 8.55 25.47 -12.68
N ARG A 320 9.73 24.85 -12.81
CA ARG A 320 10.92 25.49 -13.37
C ARG A 320 10.81 25.74 -14.88
N VAL A 321 10.20 24.82 -15.62
CA VAL A 321 10.00 24.93 -17.07
C VAL A 321 8.93 25.96 -17.41
N THR A 322 7.85 26.01 -16.64
CA THR A 322 6.67 26.83 -16.94
C THR A 322 6.70 28.20 -16.26
N GLY A 323 7.44 28.34 -15.17
CA GLY A 323 7.40 29.51 -14.30
C GLY A 323 6.14 29.61 -13.44
N GLN A 324 5.28 28.59 -13.43
CA GLN A 324 4.04 28.54 -12.67
C GLN A 324 4.10 27.49 -11.54
N PRO A 325 3.54 27.78 -10.35
CA PRO A 325 3.08 26.79 -9.38
C PRO A 325 2.45 25.53 -10.01
N TYR A 326 2.88 24.33 -9.60
CA TYR A 326 2.39 23.08 -10.22
C TYR A 326 0.87 22.90 -10.10
N ASP A 327 0.29 23.24 -8.95
CA ASP A 327 -1.15 23.23 -8.69
C ASP A 327 -1.94 24.15 -9.63
N LEU A 328 -1.46 25.37 -9.86
CA LEU A 328 -2.08 26.30 -10.80
C LEU A 328 -1.92 25.82 -12.24
N TRP A 329 -0.73 25.36 -12.59
CA TRP A 329 -0.44 24.84 -13.93
C TRP A 329 -1.35 23.65 -14.27
N ALA A 330 -1.48 22.67 -13.38
CA ALA A 330 -2.33 21.51 -13.59
C ALA A 330 -3.83 21.89 -13.65
N THR A 331 -4.25 22.87 -12.85
CA THR A 331 -5.62 23.40 -12.92
C THR A 331 -5.92 24.01 -14.28
N GLU A 332 -5.01 24.84 -14.81
CA GLU A 332 -5.17 25.52 -16.10
C GLU A 332 -5.02 24.57 -17.30
N ASN A 333 -4.13 23.58 -17.22
CA ASN A 333 -3.72 22.76 -18.37
C ASN A 333 -4.33 21.36 -18.39
N ILE A 334 -4.89 20.87 -17.27
CA ILE A 334 -5.48 19.53 -17.17
C ILE A 334 -6.91 19.61 -16.67
N PHE A 335 -7.14 20.14 -15.46
CA PHE A 335 -8.45 20.05 -14.81
C PHE A 335 -9.51 20.89 -15.51
N ALA A 336 -9.26 22.17 -15.74
CA ALA A 336 -10.22 23.06 -16.39
C ALA A 336 -10.55 22.65 -17.84
N PRO A 337 -9.58 22.29 -18.69
CA PRO A 337 -9.87 21.78 -20.05
C PRO A 337 -10.69 20.49 -20.08
N LEU A 338 -10.52 19.59 -19.10
CA LEU A 338 -11.32 18.37 -18.96
C LEU A 338 -12.63 18.59 -18.20
N GLY A 339 -12.88 19.79 -17.69
CA GLY A 339 -14.04 20.12 -16.87
C GLY A 339 -14.05 19.44 -15.50
N MET A 340 -12.90 18.97 -14.99
CA MET A 340 -12.73 18.30 -13.70
C MET A 340 -12.76 19.32 -12.55
N ARG A 341 -13.96 19.70 -12.12
CA ARG A 341 -14.18 20.81 -11.17
C ARG A 341 -13.98 20.42 -9.71
N GLU A 342 -14.10 19.15 -9.39
CA GLU A 342 -13.92 18.59 -8.05
C GLU A 342 -12.54 17.93 -7.91
N CYS A 343 -11.56 18.40 -8.68
CA CYS A 343 -10.17 17.96 -8.59
C CYS A 343 -9.26 19.15 -8.33
N SER A 344 -8.41 19.03 -7.32
CA SER A 344 -7.50 20.09 -6.91
C SER A 344 -6.23 19.51 -6.28
N LEU A 345 -5.10 20.14 -6.61
CA LEU A 345 -3.84 19.91 -5.93
C LEU A 345 -3.80 20.82 -4.71
N GLU A 346 -3.73 20.22 -3.53
CA GLU A 346 -3.97 20.96 -2.31
C GLU A 346 -2.67 21.64 -1.86
N ARG A 347 -2.56 22.95 -2.05
CA ARG A 347 -1.38 23.75 -1.66
C ARG A 347 -1.35 24.15 -0.18
N ASP A 348 -2.50 24.17 0.49
CA ASP A 348 -2.65 24.60 1.88
C ASP A 348 -3.53 23.63 2.68
N ALA A 349 -3.02 23.21 3.84
CA ALA A 349 -3.70 22.31 4.76
C ALA A 349 -4.91 22.97 5.44
N ALA A 350 -5.05 24.29 5.31
CA ALA A 350 -6.17 25.07 5.83
C ALA A 350 -7.41 25.06 4.92
N ILE A 351 -7.38 24.43 3.74
CA ILE A 351 -8.52 24.41 2.81
C ILE A 351 -9.65 23.51 3.36
N PRO A 352 -10.83 24.06 3.76
CA PRO A 352 -11.78 23.38 4.66
C PRO A 352 -12.75 22.34 4.05
N ALA A 353 -12.47 21.74 2.90
CA ALA A 353 -13.43 20.85 2.22
C ALA A 353 -12.86 19.48 1.83
N ARG A 354 -12.07 18.87 2.72
CA ARG A 354 -11.62 17.49 2.51
C ARG A 354 -12.67 16.49 2.97
N VAL A 355 -12.86 15.44 2.19
CA VAL A 355 -13.37 14.18 2.72
C VAL A 355 -12.47 13.80 3.89
N THR A 356 -13.07 13.46 5.02
CA THR A 356 -12.32 12.99 6.18
C THR A 356 -11.84 11.58 5.90
N SER A 357 -10.54 11.36 6.07
CA SER A 357 -9.98 10.02 6.09
C SER A 357 -10.09 9.45 7.51
N PHE A 358 -10.43 8.17 7.59
CA PHE A 358 -10.59 7.47 8.86
C PHE A 358 -9.52 6.41 9.00
N ARG A 359 -9.05 6.20 10.23
CA ARG A 359 -8.18 5.09 10.58
C ARG A 359 -8.63 4.52 11.91
N ARG A 360 -8.44 3.22 12.09
CA ARG A 360 -8.60 2.57 13.40
C ARG A 360 -7.25 2.11 13.84
N GLN A 361 -6.85 2.50 15.04
CA GLN A 361 -5.64 2.01 15.67
C GLN A 361 -6.07 1.44 17.01
N PHE A 362 -6.30 0.13 17.08
CA PHE A 362 -6.68 -0.48 18.35
C PHE A 362 -5.61 -0.23 19.44
N PRO A 363 -5.99 0.03 20.72
CA PRO A 363 -7.34 0.06 21.30
C PRO A 363 -8.12 1.37 21.10
N GLU A 364 -7.56 2.32 20.36
CA GLU A 364 -8.19 3.63 20.15
C GLU A 364 -9.42 3.54 19.24
N PRO A 365 -10.46 4.38 19.48
CA PRO A 365 -11.60 4.48 18.59
C PRO A 365 -11.20 4.94 17.19
N ILE A 366 -12.13 4.86 16.23
CA ILE A 366 -11.95 5.45 14.89
C ILE A 366 -11.46 6.88 15.08
N SER A 367 -10.25 7.17 14.59
CA SER A 367 -9.69 8.50 14.56
C SER A 367 -9.76 9.03 13.13
N THR A 368 -9.93 10.35 13.03
CA THR A 368 -9.74 11.04 11.76
C THR A 368 -8.25 11.22 11.55
N SER A 369 -7.72 10.82 10.40
CA SER A 369 -6.37 11.24 10.03
C SER A 369 -6.48 12.52 9.20
N THR A 370 -5.93 13.61 9.75
CA THR A 370 -5.73 14.86 9.02
C THR A 370 -4.37 14.79 8.36
N GLU A 371 -4.29 14.20 7.17
CA GLU A 371 -3.05 14.29 6.40
C GLU A 371 -2.87 15.74 5.95
N ARG A 372 -1.91 16.44 6.57
CA ARG A 372 -1.46 17.76 6.09
C ARG A 372 -0.26 17.63 5.15
N THR A 373 0.10 16.40 4.77
CA THR A 373 1.23 16.10 3.90
C THR A 373 0.91 16.55 2.48
N ILE A 374 1.37 17.76 2.15
CA ILE A 374 1.19 18.41 0.85
C ILE A 374 2.42 18.15 -0.02
N THR A 375 2.61 16.89 -0.39
CA THR A 375 3.76 16.52 -1.23
C THR A 375 3.29 16.33 -2.67
N LEU A 376 3.05 17.47 -3.32
CA LEU A 376 2.59 17.54 -4.69
C LEU A 376 3.56 16.83 -5.64
N GLY A 377 3.01 16.20 -6.67
CA GLY A 377 3.77 15.43 -7.65
C GLY A 377 3.63 13.95 -7.43
N SER A 378 3.98 13.46 -6.23
CA SER A 378 3.80 12.06 -5.85
C SER A 378 2.43 11.76 -5.23
N SER A 379 1.81 12.76 -4.60
CA SER A 379 0.52 12.69 -3.91
C SER A 379 -0.16 14.08 -3.94
N GLY A 380 -1.19 14.29 -3.11
CA GLY A 380 -1.78 15.60 -2.81
C GLY A 380 -2.82 16.11 -3.81
N LEU A 381 -3.29 15.23 -4.71
CA LEU A 381 -4.45 15.49 -5.57
C LEU A 381 -5.70 14.92 -4.89
N ALA A 382 -6.63 15.78 -4.50
CA ALA A 382 -7.99 15.36 -4.17
C ALA A 382 -8.83 15.42 -5.45
N CYS A 383 -9.62 14.38 -5.73
CA CYS A 383 -10.45 14.32 -6.93
C CYS A 383 -11.68 13.44 -6.72
N SER A 384 -12.78 13.76 -7.40
CA SER A 384 -14.02 12.97 -7.31
C SER A 384 -14.04 11.80 -8.29
N ALA A 385 -14.76 10.72 -7.94
CA ALA A 385 -14.95 9.58 -8.84
C ALA A 385 -15.66 9.99 -10.14
N HIS A 386 -16.55 10.97 -10.08
CA HIS A 386 -17.23 11.54 -11.24
C HIS A 386 -16.25 12.20 -12.22
N ASP A 387 -15.27 12.95 -11.72
CA ASP A 387 -14.28 13.61 -12.57
C ASP A 387 -13.20 12.63 -13.07
N LEU A 388 -12.87 11.61 -12.28
CA LEU A 388 -11.97 10.53 -12.72
C LEU A 388 -12.49 9.73 -13.92
N GLN A 389 -13.80 9.68 -14.16
CA GLN A 389 -14.35 9.10 -15.39
C GLN A 389 -13.84 9.85 -16.64
N ARG A 390 -13.73 11.19 -16.55
CA ARG A 390 -13.18 12.00 -17.64
C ARG A 390 -11.66 11.84 -17.76
N TRP A 391 -10.99 11.68 -16.62
CA TRP A 391 -9.55 11.44 -16.59
C TRP A 391 -9.16 10.17 -17.33
N ILE A 392 -9.82 9.05 -17.01
CA ILE A 392 -9.56 7.76 -17.68
C ILE A 392 -9.81 7.87 -19.19
N GLU A 393 -10.91 8.52 -19.60
CA GLU A 393 -11.16 8.68 -21.04
C GLU A 393 -10.14 9.61 -21.72
N ASN A 394 -9.68 10.66 -21.03
CA ASN A 394 -8.59 11.51 -21.51
C ASN A 394 -7.30 10.71 -21.68
N TYR A 395 -6.94 9.86 -20.71
CA TYR A 395 -5.74 9.04 -20.80
C TYR A 395 -5.77 8.11 -22.02
N ARG A 396 -6.96 7.63 -22.39
CA ARG A 396 -7.16 6.71 -23.51
C ARG A 396 -7.25 7.39 -24.87
N THR A 397 -7.92 8.53 -24.97
CA THR A 397 -8.19 9.22 -26.25
C THR A 397 -7.30 10.43 -26.50
N ASP A 398 -6.65 10.91 -25.45
CA ASP A 398 -5.70 12.02 -25.44
C ASP A 398 -6.15 13.27 -26.21
N PRO A 399 -7.36 13.81 -25.92
CA PRO A 399 -7.83 15.02 -26.56
C PRO A 399 -6.97 16.25 -26.21
N LEU A 400 -6.34 16.29 -25.03
CA LEU A 400 -5.47 17.41 -24.65
C LEU A 400 -4.09 17.36 -25.31
N GLY A 401 -3.51 16.18 -25.48
CA GLY A 401 -2.21 15.97 -26.13
C GLY A 401 -2.29 15.69 -27.63
N GLY A 402 -3.48 15.75 -28.22
CA GLY A 402 -3.70 15.50 -29.66
C GLY A 402 -3.29 14.10 -30.12
N GLY A 403 -3.38 13.10 -29.24
CA GLY A 403 -2.92 11.72 -29.46
C GLY A 403 -1.41 11.51 -29.30
N GLN A 404 -0.61 12.58 -29.18
CA GLN A 404 0.85 12.44 -29.08
C GLN A 404 1.29 12.02 -27.67
N VAL A 405 0.59 12.49 -26.65
CA VAL A 405 0.84 12.09 -25.26
C VAL A 405 0.47 10.63 -25.08
N GLN A 406 -0.63 10.17 -25.70
CA GLN A 406 -1.00 8.74 -25.68
C GLN A 406 0.17 7.85 -26.14
N ARG A 407 0.87 8.24 -27.22
CA ARG A 407 2.03 7.48 -27.72
C ARG A 407 3.18 7.45 -26.71
N LEU A 408 3.40 8.52 -25.96
CA LEU A 408 4.43 8.57 -24.92
C LEU A 408 4.06 7.69 -23.72
N VAL A 409 2.82 7.78 -23.25
CA VAL A 409 2.38 7.10 -22.03
C VAL A 409 2.08 5.60 -22.22
N THR A 410 1.99 5.13 -23.47
CA THR A 410 1.78 3.70 -23.80
C THR A 410 3.06 2.98 -24.22
N GLN A 411 4.18 3.70 -24.33
CA GLN A 411 5.48 3.14 -24.73
C GLN A 411 6.33 2.86 -23.50
N ALA A 412 6.46 1.59 -23.13
CA ALA A 412 7.40 1.17 -22.11
C ALA A 412 8.85 1.33 -22.61
N SER A 413 9.73 1.74 -21.72
CA SER A 413 11.17 1.79 -22.00
C SER A 413 11.83 0.45 -21.73
N ALA A 414 12.83 0.12 -22.53
CA ALA A 414 13.72 -0.99 -22.24
C ALA A 414 14.82 -0.53 -21.26
N SER A 415 15.00 -1.26 -20.16
CA SER A 415 16.20 -1.14 -19.32
C SER A 415 17.45 -1.47 -20.14
N PRO A 416 18.64 -0.92 -19.80
CA PRO A 416 19.91 -1.33 -20.42
C PRO A 416 20.20 -2.83 -20.35
N THR A 417 19.55 -3.57 -19.45
CA THR A 417 19.63 -5.04 -19.32
C THR A 417 18.67 -5.79 -20.25
N GLY A 418 17.83 -5.07 -21.01
CA GLY A 418 16.86 -5.63 -21.96
C GLY A 418 15.50 -5.99 -21.37
N THR A 419 15.29 -5.80 -20.06
CA THR A 419 13.96 -5.94 -19.44
C THR A 419 13.15 -4.66 -19.64
N GLU A 420 11.97 -4.76 -20.24
CA GLU A 420 11.01 -3.66 -20.29
C GLU A 420 10.50 -3.33 -18.88
N THR A 421 10.34 -2.04 -18.57
CA THR A 421 9.69 -1.61 -17.33
C THR A 421 8.19 -1.93 -17.38
N ASP A 422 7.64 -2.40 -16.27
CA ASP A 422 6.21 -2.54 -16.07
C ASP A 422 5.57 -1.25 -15.48
N TYR A 423 6.31 -0.14 -15.43
CA TYR A 423 5.81 1.15 -14.95
C TYR A 423 6.08 2.26 -15.97
N VAL A 424 5.01 2.80 -16.55
CA VAL A 424 5.06 3.78 -17.62
C VAL A 424 4.21 4.99 -17.23
N PHE A 425 4.84 6.17 -17.17
CA PHE A 425 4.16 7.46 -16.99
C PHE A 425 3.06 7.46 -15.91
N GLY A 426 3.43 7.03 -14.70
CA GLY A 426 2.53 7.08 -13.55
C GLY A 426 1.57 5.89 -13.47
N ASN A 427 1.77 4.85 -14.28
CA ASN A 427 0.93 3.66 -14.31
C ASN A 427 1.76 2.39 -14.29
N TRP A 428 1.27 1.41 -13.56
CA TRP A 428 1.69 0.05 -13.73
C TRP A 428 1.01 -0.60 -14.94
N HIS A 429 1.76 -1.39 -15.68
CA HIS A 429 1.34 -2.22 -16.79
C HIS A 429 1.51 -3.67 -16.39
N GLY A 430 0.46 -4.46 -16.46
CA GLY A 430 0.56 -5.89 -16.23
C GLY A 430 -0.67 -6.62 -16.69
N ARG A 431 -1.03 -7.68 -15.96
CA ARG A 431 -2.16 -8.54 -16.33
C ARG A 431 -2.98 -8.96 -15.13
N ARG A 432 -4.28 -9.12 -15.35
CA ARG A 432 -5.20 -9.86 -14.49
C ARG A 432 -5.59 -11.14 -15.23
N GLY A 433 -4.99 -12.27 -14.87
CA GLY A 433 -5.09 -13.48 -15.70
C GLY A 433 -4.56 -13.20 -17.11
N ASP A 434 -5.40 -13.41 -18.12
CA ASP A 434 -5.06 -13.12 -19.52
C ASP A 434 -5.50 -11.73 -19.99
N HIS A 435 -5.91 -10.84 -19.09
CA HIS A 435 -6.39 -9.49 -19.44
C HIS A 435 -5.31 -8.45 -19.19
N ALA A 436 -4.98 -7.63 -20.19
CA ALA A 436 -4.02 -6.54 -20.02
C ALA A 436 -4.61 -5.47 -19.08
N MET A 437 -3.81 -5.00 -18.14
CA MET A 437 -4.22 -4.03 -17.13
C MET A 437 -3.24 -2.87 -17.09
N VAL A 438 -3.76 -1.65 -17.11
CA VAL A 438 -3.01 -0.41 -16.91
C VAL A 438 -3.66 0.38 -15.80
N GLY A 439 -2.88 0.90 -14.86
CA GLY A 439 -3.43 1.79 -13.86
C GLY A 439 -2.54 1.99 -12.65
N HIS A 440 -3.11 2.56 -11.59
CA HIS A 440 -2.37 2.83 -10.37
C HIS A 440 -3.25 2.66 -9.13
N GLN A 441 -2.58 2.41 -8.01
CA GLN A 441 -3.15 2.29 -6.68
C GLN A 441 -2.60 3.36 -5.74
N GLY A 442 -3.32 3.68 -4.67
CA GLY A 442 -2.94 4.76 -3.78
C GLY A 442 -3.23 4.46 -2.32
N LEU A 443 -2.25 4.82 -1.48
CA LEU A 443 -2.33 4.76 -0.04
C LEU A 443 -1.74 6.06 0.52
N ALA A 444 -2.53 6.83 1.24
CA ALA A 444 -2.09 8.00 2.01
C ALA A 444 -3.03 8.16 3.20
N ALA A 445 -2.48 8.32 4.41
CA ALA A 445 -3.23 8.33 5.66
C ALA A 445 -4.33 7.24 5.75
N GLY A 446 -5.61 7.68 5.76
CA GLY A 446 -6.80 6.84 5.79
C GLY A 446 -7.47 6.63 4.42
N PHE A 447 -6.84 7.05 3.33
CA PHE A 447 -7.37 6.82 1.98
C PHE A 447 -6.76 5.59 1.34
N ARG A 448 -7.59 4.86 0.58
CA ARG A 448 -7.18 3.74 -0.26
C ARG A 448 -7.85 3.91 -1.62
N THR A 449 -7.07 3.97 -2.69
CA THR A 449 -7.58 4.29 -4.02
C THR A 449 -7.05 3.32 -5.07
N SER A 450 -7.84 3.08 -6.12
CA SER A 450 -7.46 2.28 -7.27
C SER A 450 -8.18 2.80 -8.50
N VAL A 451 -7.42 2.98 -9.58
CA VAL A 451 -7.91 3.41 -10.90
C VAL A 451 -7.24 2.52 -11.94
N HIS A 452 -8.01 1.60 -12.52
CA HIS A 452 -7.52 0.63 -13.51
C HIS A 452 -8.35 0.67 -14.80
N ASP A 453 -7.66 0.47 -15.91
CA ASP A 453 -8.17 0.30 -17.27
C ASP A 453 -7.73 -1.06 -17.80
N PHE A 454 -8.65 -1.75 -18.46
CA PHE A 454 -8.44 -3.01 -19.18
C PHE A 454 -8.71 -2.73 -20.66
N PRO A 455 -7.71 -2.27 -21.42
CA PRO A 455 -7.93 -1.66 -22.73
C PRO A 455 -8.57 -2.61 -23.75
N ASP A 456 -8.15 -3.88 -23.73
CA ASP A 456 -8.61 -4.93 -24.65
C ASP A 456 -10.05 -5.39 -24.33
N ASP A 457 -10.47 -5.24 -23.07
CA ASP A 457 -11.79 -5.65 -22.57
C ASP A 457 -12.77 -4.48 -22.47
N HIS A 458 -12.30 -3.25 -22.69
CA HIS A 458 -13.05 -2.01 -22.53
C HIS A 458 -13.66 -1.82 -21.13
N VAL A 459 -13.06 -2.43 -20.10
CA VAL A 459 -13.49 -2.35 -18.69
C VAL A 459 -12.61 -1.36 -17.94
N ARG A 460 -13.22 -0.46 -17.14
CA ARG A 460 -12.51 0.45 -16.25
C ARG A 460 -13.13 0.42 -14.87
N VAL A 461 -12.28 0.48 -13.85
CA VAL A 461 -12.69 0.42 -12.44
C VAL A 461 -12.04 1.58 -11.68
N ILE A 462 -12.88 2.39 -11.03
CA ILE A 462 -12.47 3.43 -10.07
C ILE A 462 -13.01 3.03 -8.70
N TYR A 463 -12.13 2.94 -7.72
CA TYR A 463 -12.49 2.64 -6.34
C TYR A 463 -11.76 3.58 -5.40
N LEU A 464 -12.50 4.38 -4.64
CA LEU A 464 -11.97 5.40 -3.74
C LEU A 464 -12.56 5.20 -2.34
N ALA A 465 -11.74 4.80 -1.38
CA ALA A 465 -12.15 4.60 0.00
C ALA A 465 -11.51 5.63 0.94
N ASN A 466 -12.27 6.06 1.95
CA ASN A 466 -11.78 6.91 3.03
C ASN A 466 -11.61 6.14 4.36
N ASP A 467 -11.47 4.82 4.27
CA ASP A 467 -11.11 3.96 5.39
C ASP A 467 -9.68 3.42 5.19
N GLY A 468 -8.76 3.76 6.09
CA GLY A 468 -7.38 3.28 6.06
C GLY A 468 -7.28 1.76 6.30
N ASN A 469 -8.39 1.16 6.72
CA ASN A 469 -8.53 -0.27 6.95
C ASN A 469 -9.33 -0.94 5.83
N ASP A 470 -9.55 -0.25 4.71
CA ASP A 470 -10.26 -0.85 3.60
C ASP A 470 -9.41 -1.90 2.90
N ALA A 471 -9.97 -3.09 2.68
CA ALA A 471 -9.39 -4.14 1.85
C ALA A 471 -9.51 -3.81 0.34
N THR A 472 -9.24 -2.55 -0.04
CA THR A 472 -9.54 -1.98 -1.36
C THR A 472 -8.99 -2.84 -2.48
N TYR A 473 -7.75 -3.29 -2.40
CA TYR A 473 -7.10 -4.03 -3.49
C TYR A 473 -7.72 -5.41 -3.72
N GLU A 474 -8.09 -6.09 -2.64
CA GLU A 474 -8.79 -7.37 -2.70
C GLU A 474 -10.22 -7.19 -3.24
N ARG A 475 -10.93 -6.17 -2.77
CA ARG A 475 -12.30 -5.84 -3.21
C ARG A 475 -12.35 -5.43 -4.67
N VAL A 476 -11.42 -4.57 -5.10
CA VAL A 476 -11.26 -4.16 -6.50
C VAL A 476 -10.98 -5.37 -7.37
N ARG A 477 -10.08 -6.28 -6.96
CA ARG A 477 -9.84 -7.53 -7.70
C ARG A 477 -11.10 -8.36 -7.89
N VAL A 478 -11.94 -8.47 -6.86
CA VAL A 478 -13.22 -9.18 -6.96
C VAL A 478 -14.14 -8.52 -7.99
N ILE A 479 -14.24 -7.18 -7.99
CA ILE A 479 -15.02 -6.43 -8.98
C ILE A 479 -14.43 -6.61 -10.38
N GLU A 480 -13.12 -6.46 -10.57
CA GLU A 480 -12.46 -6.66 -11.86
C GLU A 480 -12.75 -8.05 -12.42
N ASN A 481 -12.50 -9.10 -11.64
CA ASN A 481 -12.73 -10.47 -12.06
C ASN A 481 -14.19 -10.70 -12.51
N LEU A 482 -15.15 -10.09 -11.80
CA LEU A 482 -16.56 -10.17 -12.14
C LEU A 482 -16.86 -9.58 -13.52
N PHE A 483 -16.29 -8.43 -13.86
CA PHE A 483 -16.54 -7.75 -15.15
C PHE A 483 -15.69 -8.29 -16.30
N LEU A 484 -14.55 -8.91 -15.99
CA LEU A 484 -13.69 -9.61 -16.95
C LEU A 484 -14.12 -11.07 -17.20
N GLY A 485 -15.10 -11.58 -16.45
CA GLY A 485 -15.56 -12.97 -16.57
C GLY A 485 -14.54 -14.00 -16.04
N ILE A 486 -13.63 -13.58 -15.17
CA ILE A 486 -12.61 -14.44 -14.57
C ILE A 486 -13.25 -15.19 -13.40
N ALA A 487 -13.31 -16.52 -13.53
CA ALA A 487 -13.79 -17.38 -12.45
C ALA A 487 -12.80 -17.33 -11.25
N PRO A 488 -13.29 -17.39 -10.00
CA PRO A 488 -12.43 -17.59 -8.85
C PRO A 488 -11.55 -18.83 -9.05
N GLY A 489 -10.24 -18.69 -8.86
CA GLY A 489 -9.33 -19.82 -8.86
C GLY A 489 -9.62 -20.79 -7.71
N PRO A 490 -9.10 -22.02 -7.76
CA PRO A 490 -9.16 -22.92 -6.61
C PRO A 490 -8.50 -22.23 -5.40
N ILE A 491 -9.16 -22.30 -4.26
CA ILE A 491 -8.59 -21.83 -3.00
C ILE A 491 -7.63 -22.91 -2.54
N GLU A 492 -6.34 -22.71 -2.80
CA GLU A 492 -5.31 -23.58 -2.25
C GLU A 492 -5.22 -23.33 -0.75
N ALA A 493 -5.32 -24.40 0.04
CA ALA A 493 -5.00 -24.34 1.45
C ALA A 493 -3.50 -24.01 1.58
N PRO A 494 -3.11 -22.95 2.31
CA PRO A 494 -1.71 -22.64 2.59
C PRO A 494 -0.93 -23.85 3.10
N THR A 495 0.32 -23.99 2.65
CA THR A 495 1.22 -25.06 3.10
C THR A 495 1.93 -24.69 4.40
N ASP A 496 2.12 -25.68 5.29
CA ASP A 496 2.71 -25.54 6.63
C ASP A 496 4.24 -25.29 6.62
N ASP A 497 4.68 -24.14 6.11
CA ASP A 497 6.11 -23.78 6.13
C ASP A 497 6.50 -22.82 7.27
N TYR A 498 5.59 -22.56 8.23
CA TYR A 498 5.91 -21.73 9.40
C TYR A 498 6.83 -22.48 10.38
N VAL A 499 8.13 -22.21 10.30
CA VAL A 499 9.13 -22.60 11.30
C VAL A 499 9.37 -21.40 12.23
N PRO A 500 9.02 -21.48 13.53
CA PRO A 500 9.35 -20.43 14.47
C PRO A 500 10.87 -20.22 14.49
N SER A 501 11.34 -19.00 14.18
CA SER A 501 12.76 -18.68 14.32
C SER A 501 13.11 -18.77 15.80
N THR A 502 13.99 -19.69 16.20
CA THR A 502 14.58 -19.66 17.54
C THR A 502 15.48 -18.43 17.62
N GLN A 503 14.98 -17.34 18.21
CA GLN A 503 15.71 -16.09 18.37
C GLN A 503 16.90 -16.32 19.33
N ALA A 504 18.11 -16.01 18.88
CA ALA A 504 19.30 -16.08 19.71
C ALA A 504 19.38 -14.84 20.63
N VAL A 505 19.38 -15.06 21.95
CA VAL A 505 19.51 -13.99 22.95
C VAL A 505 20.92 -13.40 22.93
N LEU A 506 21.05 -12.07 23.04
CA LEU A 506 22.35 -11.39 23.14
C LEU A 506 22.98 -11.59 24.52
N SER A 507 24.29 -11.80 24.56
CA SER A 507 25.08 -11.68 25.80
C SER A 507 25.34 -10.21 26.16
N ASN A 508 25.54 -9.92 27.45
CA ASN A 508 25.85 -8.56 27.90
C ASN A 508 27.14 -7.99 27.27
N GLY A 509 28.11 -8.86 26.92
CA GLY A 509 29.32 -8.45 26.23
C GLY A 509 29.05 -7.96 24.81
N GLU A 510 28.25 -8.70 24.04
CA GLU A 510 27.82 -8.29 22.70
C GLU A 510 27.03 -6.98 22.74
N ILE A 511 26.12 -6.82 23.70
CA ILE A 511 25.35 -5.58 23.88
C ILE A 511 26.27 -4.38 24.10
N ALA A 512 27.24 -4.50 25.01
CA ALA A 512 28.15 -3.41 25.35
C ALA A 512 28.96 -2.89 24.16
N GLU A 513 29.27 -3.75 23.18
CA GLU A 513 29.99 -3.34 21.96
C GLU A 513 29.13 -2.48 21.03
N LEU A 514 27.83 -2.78 20.95
CA LEU A 514 26.89 -2.17 20.01
C LEU A 514 26.28 -0.86 20.52
N VAL A 515 26.17 -0.69 21.83
CA VAL A 515 25.64 0.52 22.47
C VAL A 515 26.48 1.76 22.10
N GLY A 516 25.79 2.87 21.82
CA GLY A 516 26.43 4.13 21.46
C GLY A 516 25.59 5.00 20.54
N ARG A 517 26.14 6.14 20.14
CA ARG A 517 25.51 7.08 19.21
C ARG A 517 26.01 6.84 17.79
N TYR A 518 25.11 6.88 16.83
CA TYR A 518 25.36 6.70 15.41
C TYR A 518 24.73 7.86 14.65
N HIS A 519 25.46 8.46 13.71
CA HIS A 519 25.05 9.67 13.00
C HIS A 519 25.13 9.47 11.48
N SER A 520 24.13 9.92 10.74
CA SER A 520 24.18 10.00 9.28
C SER A 520 24.29 11.44 8.83
N ASP A 521 25.38 11.79 8.15
CA ASP A 521 25.60 13.13 7.63
C ASP A 521 24.65 13.44 6.43
N GLU A 522 24.13 12.41 5.75
CA GLU A 522 23.21 12.54 4.59
C GLU A 522 21.82 13.06 4.98
N ILE A 523 21.28 12.54 6.09
CA ILE A 523 19.95 12.93 6.60
C ILE A 523 20.00 13.77 7.88
N GLU A 524 21.20 14.08 8.38
CA GLU A 524 21.44 14.83 9.62
C GLU A 524 20.70 14.26 10.84
N ALA A 525 20.68 12.92 10.96
CA ALA A 525 19.96 12.21 12.02
C ALA A 525 20.89 11.38 12.92
N ASP A 526 20.55 11.34 14.21
CA ASP A 526 21.23 10.56 15.23
C ASP A 526 20.35 9.44 15.76
N TYR A 527 20.93 8.26 15.92
CA TYR A 527 20.34 7.12 16.63
C TYR A 527 21.21 6.78 17.83
N GLU A 528 20.60 6.72 19.01
CA GLU A 528 21.24 6.20 20.22
C GLU A 528 20.80 4.75 20.43
N ILE A 529 21.75 3.82 20.34
CA ILE A 529 21.53 2.42 20.68
C ILE A 529 21.84 2.22 22.15
N PHE A 530 20.88 1.72 22.92
CA PHE A 530 21.03 1.47 24.36
C PHE A 530 20.40 0.13 24.77
N GLN A 531 20.79 -0.36 25.94
CA GLN A 531 20.35 -1.66 26.46
C GLN A 531 19.02 -1.55 27.22
N VAL A 532 18.11 -2.49 26.96
CA VAL A 532 16.91 -2.73 27.78
C VAL A 532 16.80 -4.24 28.04
N GLY A 533 17.12 -4.67 29.26
CA GLY A 533 17.20 -6.10 29.60
C GLY A 533 18.29 -6.81 28.78
N GLN A 534 17.93 -7.88 28.06
CA GLN A 534 18.82 -8.61 27.14
C GLN A 534 18.59 -8.23 25.67
N SER A 535 17.92 -7.10 25.41
CA SER A 535 17.70 -6.56 24.07
C SER A 535 18.38 -5.20 23.92
N ILE A 536 18.60 -4.79 22.68
CA ILE A 536 19.00 -3.42 22.34
C ILE A 536 17.81 -2.67 21.76
N VAL A 537 17.80 -1.37 21.98
CA VAL A 537 16.76 -0.45 21.57
C VAL A 537 17.44 0.73 20.87
N ALA A 538 16.82 1.22 19.80
CA ALA A 538 17.25 2.42 19.11
C ALA A 538 16.32 3.58 19.46
N ARG A 539 16.88 4.67 20.01
CA ARG A 539 16.13 5.88 20.29
C ARG A 539 15.81 6.61 18.99
N HIS A 540 14.52 6.81 18.72
CA HIS A 540 14.06 7.61 17.60
C HIS A 540 13.42 8.91 18.09
N ARG A 541 13.60 10.01 17.35
CA ARG A 541 13.18 11.36 17.78
C ARG A 541 11.65 11.50 17.92
N ALA A 542 10.88 10.83 17.07
CA ALA A 542 9.42 10.98 17.02
C ALA A 542 8.64 9.68 17.25
N ALA A 543 9.19 8.53 16.89
CA ALA A 543 8.48 7.25 16.96
C ALA A 543 8.66 6.51 18.30
N GLY A 544 9.27 7.18 19.30
CA GLY A 544 9.66 6.56 20.56
C GLY A 544 10.83 5.58 20.39
N ASP A 545 10.95 4.68 21.36
CA ASP A 545 12.02 3.69 21.43
C ASP A 545 11.72 2.49 20.51
N ILE A 546 12.61 2.23 19.55
CA ILE A 546 12.47 1.15 18.56
C ILE A 546 13.17 -0.10 19.10
N ARG A 547 12.40 -1.16 19.38
CA ARG A 547 12.96 -2.43 19.84
C ARG A 547 13.60 -3.17 18.67
N LEU A 548 14.83 -3.64 18.86
CA LEU A 548 15.56 -4.40 17.86
C LEU A 548 15.61 -5.88 18.24
N THR A 549 15.17 -6.72 17.31
CA THR A 549 15.15 -8.18 17.44
C THR A 549 16.30 -8.78 16.67
N ARG A 550 17.13 -9.59 17.34
CA ARG A 550 18.33 -10.19 16.73
C ARG A 550 17.91 -11.25 15.71
N GLN A 551 18.38 -11.07 14.47
CA GLN A 551 18.24 -12.06 13.40
C GLN A 551 19.53 -12.87 13.25
N GLN A 552 20.69 -12.19 13.28
CA GLN A 552 22.03 -12.79 13.23
C GLN A 552 23.02 -11.99 14.08
N ALA A 553 24.33 -12.27 13.98
CA ALA A 553 25.35 -11.74 14.88
C ALA A 553 25.27 -10.21 15.06
N ASP A 554 25.27 -9.48 13.95
CA ASP A 554 25.22 -8.02 13.87
C ASP A 554 23.97 -7.51 13.12
N ALA A 555 23.02 -8.40 12.78
CA ALA A 555 21.82 -8.07 11.99
C ALA A 555 20.56 -8.17 12.84
N PHE A 556 19.74 -7.13 12.75
CA PHE A 556 18.54 -6.91 13.57
C PHE A 556 17.36 -6.52 12.69
N SER A 557 16.16 -6.76 13.18
CA SER A 557 14.91 -6.23 12.61
C SER A 557 14.12 -5.44 13.66
N SER A 558 13.15 -4.64 13.22
CA SER A 558 12.19 -3.99 14.10
C SER A 558 10.77 -4.10 13.55
N ASP A 559 9.79 -3.69 14.35
CA ASP A 559 8.38 -3.54 13.97
C ASP A 559 8.10 -2.25 13.17
N LYS A 560 9.12 -1.39 12.98
CA LYS A 560 8.98 -0.11 12.26
C LYS A 560 9.31 -0.29 10.79
N TRP A 561 8.35 0.06 9.92
CA TRP A 561 8.48 -0.03 8.47
C TRP A 561 9.69 0.73 7.90
N PHE A 562 10.11 1.82 8.56
CA PHE A 562 11.26 2.64 8.14
C PHE A 562 12.61 2.17 8.75
N VAL A 563 12.59 1.19 9.68
CA VAL A 563 13.80 0.49 10.17
C VAL A 563 13.55 -1.04 10.14
N PRO A 564 13.19 -1.62 8.98
CA PRO A 564 12.83 -3.03 8.94
C PRO A 564 14.07 -3.92 9.13
N SER A 565 15.25 -3.43 8.71
CA SER A 565 16.54 -4.06 8.93
C SER A 565 17.59 -3.06 9.42
N LEU A 566 18.41 -3.50 10.38
CA LEU A 566 19.56 -2.76 10.89
C LEU A 566 20.75 -3.71 11.03
N THR A 567 21.88 -3.36 10.41
CA THR A 567 23.12 -4.15 10.46
C THR A 567 24.29 -3.33 10.97
N PHE A 568 24.99 -3.79 12.00
CA PHE A 568 26.22 -3.14 12.48
C PHE A 568 27.39 -3.42 11.55
N VAL A 569 28.20 -2.38 11.30
CA VAL A 569 29.38 -2.45 10.46
C VAL A 569 30.63 -2.40 11.34
N ARG A 570 31.51 -3.38 11.17
CA ARG A 570 32.77 -3.51 11.91
C ARG A 570 33.98 -3.23 11.03
N ASP A 571 35.05 -2.72 11.63
CA ASP A 571 36.36 -2.63 10.97
C ASP A 571 37.08 -3.99 10.91
N ALA A 572 38.24 -4.03 10.26
CA ALA A 572 39.06 -5.25 10.15
C ALA A 572 39.54 -5.81 11.50
N ALA A 573 39.47 -5.02 12.58
CA ALA A 573 39.79 -5.44 13.94
C ALA A 573 38.55 -5.91 14.73
N GLY A 574 37.38 -5.98 14.07
CA GLY A 574 36.12 -6.41 14.68
C GLY A 574 35.41 -5.34 15.51
N ARG A 575 35.85 -4.07 15.48
CA ARG A 575 35.23 -3.00 16.27
C ARG A 575 34.07 -2.37 15.51
N PRO A 576 32.89 -2.12 16.13
CA PRO A 576 31.80 -1.43 15.46
C PRO A 576 32.17 0.01 15.13
N VAL A 577 32.16 0.34 13.84
CA VAL A 577 32.46 1.67 13.29
C VAL A 577 31.22 2.41 12.80
N GLY A 578 30.09 1.71 12.67
CA GLY A 578 28.83 2.29 12.27
C GLY A 578 27.71 1.25 12.24
N LEU A 579 26.57 1.66 11.69
CA LEU A 579 25.47 0.78 11.36
C LEU A 579 24.88 1.18 10.00
N ARG A 580 24.13 0.25 9.39
CA ARG A 580 23.32 0.47 8.20
C ARG A 580 21.88 0.21 8.54
N ILE A 581 21.00 1.11 8.13
CA ILE A 581 19.58 0.86 8.09
C ILE A 581 19.23 0.53 6.65
N GLU A 582 18.55 -0.60 6.46
CA GLU A 582 18.17 -1.10 5.15
C GLU A 582 16.65 -1.21 5.06
N SER A 583 16.07 -0.51 4.08
CA SER A 583 14.66 -0.60 3.73
C SER A 583 14.48 -0.63 2.21
N GLU A 584 13.30 -1.03 1.76
CA GLU A 584 12.97 -0.98 0.33
C GLU A 584 13.07 0.45 -0.20
N ASP A 585 12.43 1.40 0.48
CA ASP A 585 12.34 2.82 0.09
C ASP A 585 13.68 3.55 0.09
N VAL A 586 14.51 3.28 1.09
CA VAL A 586 15.76 4.02 1.32
C VAL A 586 16.96 3.28 0.77
N GLY A 587 16.88 1.96 0.54
CA GLY A 587 18.03 1.09 0.31
C GLY A 587 18.93 1.06 1.53
N SER A 588 20.26 1.16 1.35
CA SER A 588 21.23 1.05 2.44
C SER A 588 21.78 2.41 2.85
N LEU A 589 21.41 2.90 4.03
CA LEU A 589 21.86 4.19 4.59
C LEU A 589 22.84 3.97 5.74
N PHE A 590 24.03 4.59 5.66
CA PHE A 590 25.07 4.44 6.66
C PHE A 590 25.01 5.50 7.76
N PHE A 591 25.21 5.06 8.99
CA PHE A 591 25.39 5.90 10.17
C PHE A 591 26.74 5.59 10.80
N ARG A 592 27.64 6.59 10.85
CA ARG A 592 28.95 6.45 11.50
C ARG A 592 28.79 6.46 13.00
N ARG A 593 29.55 5.62 13.70
CA ARG A 593 29.60 5.64 15.17
C ARG A 593 30.27 6.93 15.62
N VAL A 594 29.59 7.70 16.45
CA VAL A 594 30.12 8.92 17.06
C VAL A 594 30.89 8.52 18.31
N ARG A 595 32.16 8.88 18.39
CA ARG A 595 32.93 8.71 19.62
C ARG A 595 32.29 9.58 20.70
N SER A 596 32.08 9.03 21.89
CA SER A 596 31.70 9.79 23.06
C SER A 596 32.79 10.84 23.34
N GLY A 597 32.61 12.04 22.82
CA GLY A 597 33.41 13.19 23.19
C GLY A 597 33.09 13.52 24.64
N GLY A 598 34.10 13.48 25.50
CA GLY A 598 33.99 14.09 26.82
C GLY A 598 33.55 15.54 26.63
N SER A 599 32.50 15.92 27.36
CA SER A 599 32.16 17.33 27.53
C SER A 599 33.40 18.05 28.03
N THR A 600 33.84 19.06 27.27
CA THR A 600 34.66 20.15 27.81
C THR A 600 33.84 21.41 27.80
#